data_AF-A0A1S3QC87-F1
#
_entry.id   AF-A0A1S3QC87-F1
#
_cell.length_a   1.000
_cell.length_b   1.000
_cell.length_c   1.000
_cell.angle_alpha   90.00
_cell.angle_beta   90.00
_cell.angle_gamma   90.00
#
_symmetry.space_group_name_H-M   'P 1'
#
loop_
_entity.id
_entity.type
_entity.pdbx_description
1 polymer ?
#
loop_
_entity_poly.entity_id
_entity_poly.type
_entity_poly.pdbx_seq_one_letter_code
_entity_poly.pdbx_strand_id
1 'polypeptide(L)'
;MVFGSLSLTRVLDHNPLNSVSQDTFTGLTSLMFLSMVNTSLVQLPQPSLCHHTPNLSWVDFEGNQVLTISYSTLMTCSQLTVL
;
A
#
# COMPACT_ATOMS: atom_id res chain seq x y z
N MET A 1 17.83 -14.52 6.30
CA MET A 1 18.27 -13.20 5.78
C MET A 1 17.51 -12.97 4.48
N VAL A 2 16.39 -12.23 4.53
CA VAL A 2 15.57 -12.00 3.33
C VAL A 2 16.22 -10.85 2.59
N PHE A 3 16.79 -11.09 1.41
CA PHE A 3 17.21 -10.01 0.53
C PHE A 3 15.94 -9.20 0.22
N GLY A 4 15.86 -7.97 0.73
CA GLY A 4 14.73 -7.09 0.45
C GLY A 4 14.56 -6.96 -1.06
N SER A 5 13.33 -7.11 -1.55
CA SER A 5 13.05 -6.95 -2.98
C SER A 5 13.54 -5.57 -3.43
N LEU A 6 14.29 -5.51 -4.54
CA LEU A 6 14.78 -4.25 -5.13
C LEU A 6 13.71 -3.53 -5.96
N SER A 7 12.46 -4.01 -5.94
CA SER A 7 11.37 -3.34 -6.67
C SER A 7 10.96 -2.07 -5.95
N LEU A 8 11.12 -0.92 -6.62
CA LEU A 8 10.65 0.38 -6.13
C LEU A 8 9.17 0.60 -6.37
N THR A 9 8.57 -0.13 -7.30
CA THR A 9 7.21 0.08 -7.79
C THR A 9 6.43 -1.24 -7.72
N ARG A 10 5.16 -1.17 -7.31
CA ARG A 10 4.20 -2.28 -7.37
C ARG A 10 2.90 -1.74 -7.95
N VAL A 11 2.45 -2.33 -9.05
CA VAL A 11 1.20 -1.96 -9.74
C VAL A 11 0.26 -3.14 -9.65
N LEU A 12 -0.94 -2.92 -9.11
CA LEU A 12 -1.99 -3.92 -8.92
C LEU A 12 -3.29 -3.52 -9.64
N ASP A 13 -3.24 -2.49 -10.47
CA ASP A 13 -4.40 -1.86 -11.08
C ASP A 13 -5.29 -2.84 -11.84
N HIS A 14 -6.58 -2.51 -11.92
CA HIS A 14 -7.59 -3.23 -12.69
C HIS A 14 -7.73 -4.73 -12.32
N ASN A 15 -7.25 -5.12 -11.15
CA ASN A 15 -7.51 -6.43 -10.57
C ASN A 15 -8.62 -6.31 -9.52
N PRO A 16 -9.61 -7.21 -9.47
CA PRO A 16 -10.68 -7.15 -8.48
C PRO A 16 -10.16 -7.54 -7.09
N LEU A 17 -9.50 -6.60 -6.42
CA LEU A 17 -9.02 -6.68 -5.05
C LEU A 17 -10.03 -5.97 -4.14
N ASN A 18 -10.98 -6.73 -3.59
CA ASN A 18 -11.89 -6.16 -2.59
C ASN A 18 -11.14 -5.78 -1.29
N SER A 19 -10.03 -6.45 -1.00
CA SER A 19 -9.22 -6.29 0.20
C SER A 19 -7.77 -6.68 -0.06
N VAL A 20 -6.85 -6.04 0.65
CA VAL A 20 -5.42 -6.36 0.64
C VAL A 20 -4.92 -6.39 2.09
N SER A 21 -4.23 -7.46 2.46
CA SER A 21 -3.56 -7.56 3.77
C SER A 21 -2.22 -6.82 3.74
N GLN A 22 -1.81 -6.20 4.85
CA GLN A 22 -0.48 -5.57 4.99
C GLN A 22 0.66 -6.57 4.78
N ASP A 23 0.41 -7.86 5.03
CA ASP A 23 1.41 -8.93 4.89
C ASP A 23 1.69 -9.27 3.42
N THR A 24 0.81 -8.85 2.50
CA THR A 24 1.01 -8.97 1.04
C THR A 24 2.30 -8.29 0.59
N PHE A 25 2.75 -7.27 1.32
CA PHE A 25 3.93 -6.48 1.01
C PHE A 25 5.15 -6.85 1.87
N THR A 26 5.10 -7.97 2.58
CA THR A 26 6.23 -8.47 3.39
C THR A 26 7.50 -8.56 2.55
N GLY A 27 8.58 -7.94 3.04
CA GLY A 27 9.89 -7.96 2.37
C GLY A 27 10.04 -6.98 1.21
N LEU A 28 9.02 -6.18 0.88
CA LEU A 28 9.09 -5.09 -0.10
C LEU A 28 9.66 -3.81 0.53
N THR A 29 10.77 -3.92 1.24
CA THR A 29 11.35 -2.82 2.02
C THR A 29 11.81 -1.64 1.17
N SER A 30 12.10 -1.86 -0.12
CA SER A 30 12.52 -0.82 -1.07
C SER A 30 11.35 -0.16 -1.79
N LEU A 31 10.10 -0.60 -1.55
CA LEU A 31 8.95 -0.09 -2.29
C LEU A 31 8.70 1.38 -1.97
N MET A 32 8.61 2.20 -3.01
CA MET A 32 8.36 3.65 -2.96
C MET A 32 7.00 4.03 -3.54
N PHE A 33 6.54 3.30 -4.56
CA PHE A 33 5.28 3.55 -5.25
C PHE A 33 4.39 2.31 -5.27
N LEU A 34 3.15 2.45 -4.80
CA LEU A 34 2.12 1.42 -4.84
C LEU A 34 0.90 1.96 -5.58
N SER A 35 0.54 1.34 -6.69
CA SER A 35 -0.70 1.63 -7.43
C SER A 35 -1.69 0.48 -7.28
N MET A 36 -2.92 0.81 -6.91
CA MET A 36 -4.07 -0.08 -6.76
C MET A 36 -5.29 0.55 -7.43
N VAL A 37 -5.11 1.15 -8.60
CA VAL A 37 -6.18 1.90 -9.31
C VAL A 37 -7.25 0.94 -9.81
N ASN A 38 -8.53 1.31 -9.63
CA ASN A 38 -9.69 0.53 -10.10
C ASN A 38 -9.67 -0.94 -9.63
N THR A 39 -9.37 -1.20 -8.36
CA THR A 39 -9.33 -2.57 -7.82
C THR A 39 -10.58 -2.98 -7.03
N SER A 40 -11.59 -2.11 -6.88
CA SER A 40 -12.76 -2.34 -6.01
C SER A 40 -12.41 -2.42 -4.51
N LEU A 41 -11.30 -1.81 -4.11
CA LEU A 41 -10.85 -1.78 -2.71
C LEU A 41 -11.87 -1.03 -1.85
N VAL A 42 -12.34 -1.63 -0.75
CA VAL A 42 -13.25 -0.93 0.19
C VAL A 42 -12.51 -0.29 1.37
N GLN A 43 -11.28 -0.74 1.64
CA GLN A 43 -10.43 -0.23 2.71
C GLN A 43 -8.96 -0.48 2.41
N LEU A 44 -8.10 0.41 2.91
CA LEU A 44 -6.65 0.19 2.90
C LEU A 44 -6.23 -0.86 3.96
N PRO A 45 -5.08 -1.53 3.79
CA PRO A 45 -4.56 -2.53 4.72
C PRO A 45 -4.47 -2.04 6.18
N GLN A 46 -4.85 -2.92 7.11
CA GLN A 46 -4.80 -2.69 8.56
C GLN A 46 -3.78 -3.64 9.24
N PRO A 47 -3.24 -3.28 10.43
CA PRO A 47 -3.40 -2.00 11.11
C PRO A 47 -2.70 -0.83 10.42
N SER A 48 -1.67 -1.07 9.59
CA SER A 48 -1.04 0.01 8.82
C SER A 48 -0.55 -0.45 7.45
N LEU A 49 -0.69 0.45 6.46
CA LEU A 49 -0.25 0.22 5.08
C LEU A 49 1.28 0.08 4.96
N CYS A 50 2.04 0.80 5.79
CA CYS A 50 3.49 0.90 5.65
C CYS A 50 4.28 -0.01 6.58
N HIS A 51 3.63 -1.01 7.21
CA HIS A 51 4.30 -1.89 8.18
C HIS A 51 5.49 -2.63 7.57
N HIS A 52 5.36 -3.11 6.33
CA HIS A 52 6.41 -3.84 5.61
C HIS A 52 7.10 -3.02 4.51
N THR A 53 6.67 -1.77 4.32
CA THR A 53 7.09 -0.89 3.22
C THR A 53 7.49 0.48 3.80
N PRO A 54 8.54 0.54 4.64
CA PRO A 54 8.92 1.77 5.35
C PRO A 54 9.34 2.93 4.44
N ASN A 55 9.68 2.65 3.19
CA ASN A 55 10.06 3.65 2.19
C ASN A 55 8.91 4.08 1.26
N LEU A 56 7.67 3.63 1.54
CA LEU A 56 6.53 3.94 0.70
C LEU A 56 6.22 5.44 0.76
N SER A 57 6.39 6.12 -0.38
CA SER A 57 6.25 7.57 -0.49
C SER A 57 5.02 8.01 -1.26
N TRP A 58 4.49 7.14 -2.12
CA TRP A 58 3.33 7.40 -2.95
C TRP A 58 2.43 6.16 -3.01
N VAL A 59 1.16 6.35 -2.71
CA VAL A 59 0.09 5.38 -2.91
C VAL A 59 -0.96 5.98 -3.84
N ASP A 60 -1.38 5.24 -4.85
CA ASP A 60 -2.52 5.59 -5.70
C ASP A 60 -3.58 4.51 -5.58
N PHE A 61 -4.77 4.90 -5.17
CA PHE A 61 -5.94 4.02 -5.05
C PHE A 61 -7.18 4.67 -5.69
N GLU A 62 -6.97 5.49 -6.73
CA GLU A 62 -8.06 6.09 -7.51
C GLU A 62 -9.06 5.02 -8.02
N GLY A 63 -10.33 5.38 -8.09
CA GLY A 63 -11.37 4.52 -8.66
C GLY A 63 -11.75 3.32 -7.77
N ASN A 64 -11.44 3.39 -6.48
CA ASN A 64 -11.86 2.41 -5.48
C ASN A 64 -13.07 2.89 -4.66
N GLN A 65 -13.49 2.08 -3.69
CA GLN A 65 -14.66 2.28 -2.81
C GLN A 65 -14.23 2.61 -1.38
N VAL A 66 -13.01 3.12 -1.19
CA VAL A 66 -12.48 3.52 0.12
C VAL A 66 -13.17 4.80 0.56
N LEU A 67 -14.03 4.71 1.56
CA LEU A 67 -14.81 5.85 2.06
C LEU A 67 -14.08 6.64 3.16
N THR A 68 -13.27 5.95 3.96
CA THR A 68 -12.58 6.55 5.10
C THR A 68 -11.18 5.96 5.24
N ILE A 69 -10.26 6.80 5.72
CA ILE A 69 -8.91 6.39 6.09
C ILE A 69 -8.73 6.76 7.56
N SER A 70 -8.49 5.76 8.41
CA SER A 70 -8.22 5.99 9.82
C SER A 70 -6.76 6.45 10.01
N TYR A 71 -6.50 7.26 11.04
CA TYR A 71 -5.14 7.66 11.40
C TYR A 71 -4.20 6.46 11.58
N SER A 72 -4.69 5.37 12.18
CA SER A 72 -3.90 4.15 12.38
C SER A 72 -3.41 3.53 11.06
N THR A 73 -4.21 3.63 9.99
CA THR A 73 -3.84 3.11 8.66
C THR A 73 -2.51 3.69 8.18
N LEU A 74 -2.27 4.97 8.45
CA LEU A 74 -1.11 5.72 7.96
C LEU A 74 -0.08 6.02 9.06
N MET A 75 -0.30 5.59 10.30
CA MET A 75 0.53 6.02 11.44
C MET A 75 2.02 5.64 11.32
N THR A 76 2.35 4.58 10.59
CA THR A 76 3.75 4.16 10.36
C THR A 76 4.28 4.58 8.99
N CYS A 77 3.50 5.32 8.19
CA CYS A 77 3.87 5.78 6.86
C CYS A 77 4.69 7.08 6.92
N SER A 78 5.86 7.05 7.55
CA SER A 78 6.67 8.27 7.80
C SER A 78 7.19 8.95 6.52
N GLN A 79 7.29 8.21 5.42
CA GLN A 79 7.80 8.70 4.13
C GLN A 79 6.68 9.09 3.14
N LEU A 80 5.40 8.88 3.50
CA LEU A 80 4.28 9.10 2.60
C LEU A 80 4.06 10.60 2.36
N THR A 81 4.08 10.99 1.09
CA THR A 81 3.95 12.39 0.66
C THR A 81 2.82 12.59 -0.34
N VAL A 82 2.44 11.54 -1.06
CA VAL A 82 1.35 11.54 -2.04
C VAL A 82 0.42 10.36 -1.76
N LEU A 83 -0.87 10.64 -1.70
CA LEU A 83 -1.95 9.70 -1.39
C LEU A 83 -3.14 9.97 -2.31
#